data_AF-A0ABD0Q2J6-F1
#
_entry.id   AF-A0ABD0Q2J6-F1
#
_cell.length_a   1.000
_cell.length_b   1.000
_cell.length_c   1.000
_cell.angle_alpha   90.00
_cell.angle_beta   90.00
_cell.angle_gamma   90.00
#
_symmetry.space_group_name_H-M   'P 1'
#
loop_
_entity.id
_entity.type
_entity.pdbx_description
1 polymer ?
#
loop_
_entity_poly.entity_id
_entity_poly.type
_entity_poly.pdbx_seq_one_letter_code
_entity_poly.pdbx_strand_id
1 'polypeptide(L)'
;SSVTFNDYIRPVCLAAHNSVFNNGTDSWITGWGNIGEGVALPSPNVLQEVDVPVIGNRQCNCLYGVGEITDNMICAGLLEGGKDSCQVQKPSV
;
A
#
# COMPACT_ATOMS: atom_id res chain seq x y z
N SER A 1 9.58 24.35 6.16
CA SER A 1 8.34 25.07 6.53
C SER A 1 7.42 24.10 7.25
N SER A 2 6.62 24.58 8.21
CA SER A 2 5.57 23.78 8.84
C SER A 2 4.28 23.86 8.03
N VAL A 3 3.44 22.82 8.12
CA VAL A 3 2.10 22.78 7.49
C VAL A 3 1.06 23.13 8.56
N THR A 4 0.00 23.85 8.17
CA THR A 4 -1.13 24.16 9.06
C THR A 4 -2.19 23.08 8.94
N PHE A 5 -2.56 22.46 10.07
CA PHE A 5 -3.59 21.41 10.09
C PHE A 5 -4.99 21.98 9.95
N ASN A 6 -5.84 21.21 9.29
CA ASN A 6 -7.27 21.51 9.09
C ASN A 6 -8.05 20.19 8.88
N ASP A 7 -9.26 20.27 8.35
CA ASP A 7 -10.09 19.09 8.11
C ASP A 7 -9.59 18.17 6.98
N TYR A 8 -8.71 18.68 6.11
CA TYR A 8 -8.14 17.95 4.97
C TYR A 8 -6.64 17.61 5.17
N ILE A 9 -5.99 18.15 6.20
CA ILE A 9 -4.57 17.95 6.48
C ILE A 9 -4.40 17.57 7.95
N ARG A 10 -4.13 16.28 8.20
CA ARG A 10 -3.89 15.73 9.53
C ARG A 10 -2.73 14.73 9.50
N PRO A 11 -1.95 14.62 10.59
CA PRO A 11 -0.88 13.64 10.67
C PRO A 11 -1.43 12.22 10.82
N VAL A 12 -0.68 11.23 10.33
CA VAL A 12 -0.91 9.81 10.62
C VAL A 12 -0.23 9.42 11.93
N CYS A 13 -0.82 8.47 12.67
CA CYS A 13 -0.17 7.89 13.83
C CYS A 13 0.96 6.95 13.40
N LEU A 14 2.07 6.97 14.14
CA LEU A 14 3.11 5.96 14.00
C LEU A 14 2.72 4.70 14.76
N ALA A 15 3.12 3.54 14.23
CA ALA A 15 2.97 2.29 14.94
C ALA A 15 3.84 2.28 16.21
N ALA A 16 3.38 1.59 17.25
CA ALA A 16 4.16 1.40 18.47
C ALA A 16 5.41 0.57 18.17
N HIS A 17 6.45 0.75 18.99
CA HIS A 17 7.65 -0.10 18.91
C HIS A 17 7.25 -1.58 19.07
N ASN A 18 7.77 -2.46 18.21
CA ASN A 18 7.44 -3.88 18.12
C ASN A 18 5.95 -4.19 17.84
N SER A 19 5.20 -3.27 17.23
CA SER A 19 3.84 -3.59 16.77
C SER A 19 3.86 -4.74 15.76
N VAL A 20 2.94 -5.68 15.91
CA VAL A 20 2.74 -6.80 14.98
C VAL A 20 1.47 -6.57 14.19
N PHE A 21 1.55 -6.68 12.87
CA PHE A 21 0.40 -6.65 11.97
C PHE A 21 -0.04 -8.08 11.68
N ASN A 22 -1.20 -8.48 12.21
CA ASN A 22 -1.67 -9.85 12.11
C ASN A 22 -2.17 -10.17 10.69
N ASN A 23 -1.99 -11.42 10.25
CA ASN A 23 -2.55 -11.90 8.99
C ASN A 23 -4.08 -11.69 8.96
N GLY A 24 -4.60 -11.18 7.85
CA GLY A 24 -6.01 -10.84 7.69
C GLY A 24 -6.44 -9.50 8.29
N THR A 25 -5.51 -8.69 8.82
CA THR A 25 -5.84 -7.32 9.27
C THR A 25 -6.16 -6.46 8.05
N ASP A 26 -7.39 -5.95 7.96
CA ASP A 26 -7.79 -5.03 6.89
C ASP A 26 -6.98 -3.74 6.96
N SER A 27 -6.42 -3.34 5.81
CA SER A 27 -5.55 -2.17 5.67
C SER A 27 -5.92 -1.38 4.42
N TRP A 28 -5.68 -0.08 4.47
CA TRP A 28 -5.97 0.83 3.37
C TRP A 28 -4.69 1.28 2.70
N ILE A 29 -4.67 1.22 1.37
CA ILE A 29 -3.63 1.81 0.55
C ILE A 29 -4.27 2.96 -0.23
N THR A 30 -3.67 4.15 -0.18
CA THR A 30 -4.17 5.33 -0.89
C THR A 30 -3.10 5.89 -1.82
N GLY A 31 -3.48 6.36 -3.02
CA GLY A 31 -2.53 7.00 -3.91
C GLY A 31 -3.10 7.49 -5.24
N TRP A 32 -2.23 8.10 -6.03
CA TRP A 32 -2.51 8.62 -7.37
C TRP A 32 -1.81 7.80 -8.47
N GLY A 33 -1.52 6.53 -8.18
CA GLY A 33 -0.88 5.60 -9.12
C GLY A 33 -1.78 5.26 -10.30
N ASN A 34 -1.28 4.39 -11.19
CA ASN A 34 -2.11 3.80 -12.22
C ASN A 34 -3.29 3.02 -11.59
N ILE A 35 -4.44 2.98 -12.27
CA ILE A 35 -5.64 2.25 -11.84
C ILE A 35 -5.71 0.82 -12.40
N GLY A 36 -4.63 0.40 -13.07
CA GLY A 36 -4.43 -0.90 -13.68
C GLY A 36 -3.10 -0.95 -14.40
N GLU A 37 -2.70 -2.13 -14.85
CA GLU A 37 -1.44 -2.28 -15.60
C GLU A 37 -1.46 -1.43 -16.87
N GLY A 38 -0.56 -0.44 -16.94
CA GLY A 38 -0.51 0.52 -18.05
C GLY A 38 -1.68 1.51 -18.12
N VAL A 39 -2.62 1.48 -17.17
CA VAL A 39 -3.81 2.36 -17.17
C VAL A 39 -3.61 3.53 -16.22
N ALA A 40 -3.31 4.71 -16.79
CA ALA A 40 -3.14 5.93 -16.01
C ALA A 40 -4.44 6.38 -15.34
N LEU A 41 -4.31 7.01 -14.17
CA LEU A 41 -5.42 7.66 -13.48
C LEU A 41 -5.98 8.81 -14.34
N PRO A 42 -7.28 8.80 -14.70
CA PRO A 42 -7.85 9.85 -15.53
C PRO A 42 -7.88 11.19 -14.80
N SER A 43 -7.83 12.29 -15.57
CA SER A 43 -8.12 13.63 -15.07
C SER A 43 -9.51 13.65 -14.41
N PRO A 44 -9.69 14.26 -13.22
CA PRO A 44 -8.81 15.21 -12.55
C PRO A 44 -7.85 14.59 -11.51
N ASN A 45 -7.44 13.33 -11.68
CA ASN A 45 -6.55 12.63 -10.76
C ASN A 45 -7.09 12.57 -9.33
N VAL A 46 -8.35 12.13 -9.20
CA VAL A 46 -8.97 11.89 -7.89
C VAL A 46 -8.17 10.82 -7.14
N LEU A 47 -7.83 11.09 -5.88
CA LEU A 47 -7.14 10.13 -5.02
C LEU A 47 -7.93 8.81 -4.97
N GLN A 48 -7.23 7.70 -5.16
CA GLN A 48 -7.81 6.37 -5.05
C GLN A 48 -7.47 5.76 -3.69
N GLU A 49 -8.35 4.89 -3.22
CA GLU A 49 -8.15 4.06 -2.03
C GLU A 49 -8.56 2.63 -2.32
N VAL A 50 -7.88 1.68 -1.67
CA VAL A 50 -8.19 0.27 -1.78
C VAL A 50 -7.97 -0.42 -0.44
N ASP A 51 -8.93 -1.25 -0.05
CA ASP A 51 -8.85 -2.14 1.11
C ASP A 51 -8.22 -3.47 0.68
N VAL A 52 -7.18 -3.89 1.41
CA VAL A 52 -6.55 -5.20 1.25
C VAL A 52 -6.15 -5.75 2.62
N PRO A 53 -6.21 -7.09 2.82
CA PRO A 53 -5.75 -7.68 4.07
C PRO A 53 -4.23 -7.75 4.10
N VAL A 54 -3.65 -7.62 5.29
CA VAL A 54 -2.25 -7.98 5.56
C VAL A 54 -2.06 -9.47 5.30
N ILE A 55 -1.00 -9.84 4.58
CA ILE A 55 -0.54 -11.21 4.39
C ILE A 55 0.66 -11.44 5.30
N GLY A 56 0.59 -12.46 6.16
CA GLY A 56 1.70 -12.76 7.07
C GLY A 56 3.02 -13.07 6.34
N ASN A 57 4.15 -12.56 6.83
CA ASN A 57 5.46 -12.70 6.18
C ASN A 57 5.86 -14.15 5.86
N ARG A 58 5.43 -15.13 6.66
CA ARG A 58 5.65 -16.56 6.35
C ARG A 58 4.96 -16.97 5.06
N GLN A 59 3.68 -16.61 4.91
CA GLN A 59 2.92 -16.90 3.70
C GLN A 59 3.51 -16.14 2.51
N CYS A 60 3.92 -14.90 2.72
CA CYS A 60 4.55 -14.09 1.70
C CYS A 60 5.88 -14.71 1.21
N ASN A 61 6.74 -15.16 2.13
CA ASN A 61 7.96 -15.92 1.78
C ASN A 61 7.67 -17.24 1.04
N CYS A 62 6.53 -17.90 1.30
CA CYS A 62 6.14 -19.07 0.51
C CYS A 62 5.75 -18.72 -0.95
N LEU A 63 5.26 -17.50 -1.19
CA LEU A 63 4.85 -17.03 -2.52
C LEU A 63 6.03 -16.47 -3.32
N TYR A 64 6.91 -15.70 -2.68
CA TYR A 64 8.01 -14.98 -3.34
C TYR A 64 9.36 -15.69 -3.26
N GLY A 65 9.55 -16.60 -2.30
CA GLY A 65 10.83 -17.25 -2.02
C GLY A 65 11.32 -16.95 -0.60
N VAL A 66 11.91 -17.96 0.03
CA VAL A 66 12.42 -17.85 1.41
C VAL A 66 13.59 -16.87 1.45
N GLY A 67 13.43 -15.78 2.21
CA GLY A 67 14.46 -14.75 2.41
C GLY A 67 14.25 -13.47 1.60
N GLU A 68 13.30 -13.45 0.66
CA GLU A 68 12.97 -12.25 -0.13
C GLU A 68 12.18 -11.23 0.70
N ILE A 69 11.32 -11.70 1.61
CA ILE A 69 10.53 -10.84 2.49
C ILE A 69 11.16 -10.84 3.88
N THR A 70 11.81 -9.72 4.23
CA THR A 70 12.48 -9.51 5.52
C THR A 70 11.50 -9.13 6.64
N ASP A 71 11.95 -9.20 7.90
CA ASP A 71 11.14 -8.79 9.06
C ASP A 71 10.86 -7.28 9.12
N ASN A 72 11.54 -6.48 8.30
CA ASN A 72 11.31 -5.04 8.16
C ASN A 72 10.27 -4.71 7.06
N MET A 73 9.65 -5.72 6.46
CA MET A 73 8.68 -5.58 5.37
C MET A 73 7.32 -6.14 5.80
N ILE A 74 6.26 -5.60 5.21
CA ILE A 74 4.87 -6.06 5.38
C ILE A 74 4.31 -6.36 3.99
N CYS A 75 3.59 -7.48 3.87
CA CYS A 75 2.83 -7.79 2.68
C CYS A 75 1.35 -7.50 2.91
N ALA A 76 0.66 -7.01 1.88
CA ALA A 76 -0.78 -6.85 1.89
C ALA A 76 -1.31 -7.07 0.46
N GLY A 77 -2.49 -7.66 0.34
CA GLY A 77 -3.07 -7.97 -0.97
C GLY A 77 -4.06 -9.13 -0.92
N LEU A 78 -4.77 -9.31 -2.03
CA LEU A 78 -5.63 -10.47 -2.26
C LEU A 78 -4.84 -11.54 -3.03
N LEU A 79 -4.95 -12.80 -2.60
CA LEU A 79 -4.22 -13.90 -3.26
C LEU A 79 -4.77 -14.17 -4.67
N GLU A 80 -6.05 -13.90 -4.87
CA GLU A 80 -6.75 -13.93 -6.15
C GLU A 80 -6.42 -12.73 -7.06
N GLY A 81 -5.69 -11.73 -6.55
CA GLY A 81 -5.40 -10.48 -7.25
C GLY A 81 -6.60 -9.53 -7.32
N GLY A 82 -6.59 -8.63 -8.30
CA GLY A 82 -7.68 -7.68 -8.57
C GLY A 82 -7.62 -6.36 -7.79
N LYS A 83 -7.05 -6.35 -6.58
CA LYS A 83 -6.82 -5.13 -5.77
C LYS A 83 -5.37 -5.07 -5.32
N ASP A 84 -4.63 -4.04 -5.75
CA ASP A 84 -3.26 -3.77 -5.33
C ASP A 84 -2.88 -2.31 -5.60
N SER A 85 -1.77 -1.86 -5.03
CA SER A 85 -1.04 -0.67 -5.43
C SER A 85 -0.46 -0.84 -6.85
N CYS A 86 -0.36 0.26 -7.60
CA CYS A 86 0.27 0.26 -8.91
C CYS A 86 1.24 1.43 -9.06
N GLN A 87 2.28 1.23 -9.87
CA GLN A 87 3.31 2.23 -10.12
C GLN A 87 2.74 3.43 -10.88
N VAL A 88 3.34 4.61 -10.67
CA VAL A 88 3.18 5.74 -11.58
C VAL A 88 4.05 5.51 -12.82
N GLN A 89 3.55 5.77 -14.03
CA GLN A 89 4.45 5.87 -15.18
C GLN A 89 5.37 7.06 -14.95
N LYS A 90 6.70 6.83 -14.89
CA LYS A 90 7.66 7.93 -14.91
C LYS A 90 7.47 8.69 -16.23
N PRO A 91 7.26 10.01 -16.23
CA PRO A 91 7.34 10.75 -17.47
C PRO A 91 8.74 10.53 -18.05
N SER A 92 8.81 10.02 -19.27
CA SER A 92 10.06 9.96 -20.04
C SER A 92 10.47 11.41 -20.31
N VAL A 93 11.43 11.91 -19.53
CA VAL A 93 12.07 13.21 -19.77
C VAL A 93 13.11 13.05 -20.87
#